data_AF-A0A2E4WWH8-F1
#
_entry.id   AF-A0A2E4WWH8-F1
#
_cell.length_a   1.000
_cell.length_b   1.000
_cell.length_c   1.000
_cell.angle_alpha   90.00
_cell.angle_beta   90.00
_cell.angle_gamma   90.00
#
_symmetry.space_group_name_H-M   'P 1'
#
loop_
_entity.id
_entity.type
_entity.pdbx_description
1 polymer ?
#
loop_
_entity_poly.entity_id
_entity_poly.type
_entity_poly.pdbx_seq_one_letter_code
_entity_poly.pdbx_strand_id
1 'polypeptide(L)'
;MARKDSLTWFMMGIAQLLIGEALLDSGTPELMAQLIQLTGGGTIALGIYFLLFIARHEDEFSKVYSKAEKTVMVTNPGSGKKELVDDSPGAIKAAWYAVPVGMTFIGLLAWLVS
;
A
#
# COMPACT_ATOMS: atom_id res chain seq x y z
N MET A 1 0.30 -9.49 3.18
CA MET A 1 -0.43 -8.37 3.81
C MET A 1 0.42 -7.11 3.92
N ALA A 2 1.54 -7.12 4.66
CA ALA A 2 2.34 -5.92 4.97
C ALA A 2 2.59 -4.91 3.82
N ARG A 3 2.94 -5.37 2.61
CA ARG A 3 3.18 -4.47 1.44
C ARG A 3 1.95 -3.74 0.92
N LYS A 4 0.78 -4.37 1.04
CA LYS A 4 -0.49 -3.78 0.58
C LYS A 4 -0.99 -2.75 1.59
N ASP A 5 -0.81 -3.06 2.86
CA ASP A 5 -1.27 -2.22 3.96
C ASP A 5 -0.43 -0.94 4.02
N SER A 6 0.89 -1.02 3.82
CA SER A 6 1.78 0.16 3.80
C SER A 6 1.42 1.19 2.73
N LEU A 7 1.08 0.74 1.52
CA LEU A 7 0.67 1.60 0.42
C LEU A 7 -0.69 2.26 0.70
N THR A 8 -1.58 1.52 1.38
CA THR A 8 -2.89 2.02 1.79
C THR A 8 -2.75 3.10 2.87
N TRP A 9 -1.85 2.90 3.84
CA TRP A 9 -1.52 3.93 4.83
C TRP A 9 -0.97 5.19 4.17
N PHE A 10 -0.01 5.06 3.25
CA PHE A 10 0.55 6.21 2.54
C PHE A 10 -0.52 7.00 1.76
N MET A 11 -1.39 6.28 1.03
CA MET A 11 -2.48 6.90 0.28
C MET A 11 -3.51 7.58 1.19
N MET A 12 -3.84 6.97 2.33
CA MET A 12 -4.74 7.56 3.32
C MET A 12 -4.22 8.90 3.84
N GLY A 13 -2.91 9.00 4.08
CA GLY A 13 -2.29 10.26 4.51
C GLY A 13 -2.41 11.37 3.46
N ILE A 14 -2.21 11.04 2.18
CA ILE A 14 -2.43 11.99 1.07
C ILE A 14 -3.90 12.42 0.99
N ALA A 15 -4.84 11.47 1.14
CA ALA A 15 -6.25 11.80 1.17
C ALA A 15 -6.61 12.75 2.34
N GLN A 16 -6.00 12.56 3.52
CA GLN A 16 -6.18 13.46 4.66
C GLN A 16 -5.66 14.87 4.36
N LEU A 17 -4.52 15.02 3.67
CA LEU A 17 -4.03 16.35 3.26
C LEU A 17 -5.03 17.05 2.32
N LEU A 18 -5.48 16.36 1.27
CA LEU A 18 -6.44 16.90 0.29
C LEU A 18 -7.79 17.25 0.93
N ILE A 19 -8.28 16.41 1.85
CA ILE A 19 -9.50 16.69 2.62
C ILE A 19 -9.28 17.91 3.51
N GLY A 20 -8.12 18.03 4.16
CA GLY A 20 -7.78 19.18 4.99
C GLY A 20 -7.80 20.50 4.20
N GLU A 21 -7.24 20.52 3.00
CA GLU A 21 -7.29 21.68 2.09
C GLU A 21 -8.72 22.01 1.66
N ALA A 22 -9.49 21.02 1.21
CA ALA A 22 -10.89 21.22 0.85
C ALA A 22 -11.74 21.73 2.03
N LEU A 23 -11.40 21.34 3.26
CA LEU A 23 -12.07 21.84 4.46
C LEU A 23 -11.73 23.31 4.74
N LEU A 24 -10.48 23.75 4.54
CA LEU A 24 -10.10 25.17 4.62
C LEU A 24 -10.93 26.00 3.63
N ASP A 25 -11.03 25.54 2.38
CA ASP A 25 -11.77 26.24 1.32
C ASP A 25 -13.29 26.31 1.57
N SER A 26 -13.84 25.30 2.25
CA SER A 26 -15.27 25.22 2.57
C SER A 26 -15.73 26.15 3.72
N GLY A 27 -14.82 26.84 4.39
CA GLY A 27 -15.13 27.66 5.57
C GLY A 27 -15.31 26.86 6.87
N THR A 28 -14.81 25.60 6.91
CA THR A 28 -14.73 24.81 8.14
C THR A 28 -13.76 25.49 9.13
N PRO A 29 -13.96 25.38 10.46
CA PRO A 29 -13.05 25.96 11.43
C PRO A 29 -11.59 25.55 11.18
N GLU A 30 -10.70 26.54 11.09
CA GLU A 30 -9.30 26.38 10.72
C GLU A 30 -8.58 25.31 11.55
N LEU A 31 -8.87 25.24 12.85
CA LEU A 31 -8.34 24.22 13.76
C LEU A 31 -8.62 22.80 13.28
N MET A 32 -9.85 22.52 12.81
CA MET A 32 -10.23 21.17 12.37
C MET A 32 -9.51 20.77 11.10
N ALA A 33 -9.39 21.71 10.15
CA ALA A 33 -8.66 21.47 8.92
C ALA A 33 -7.17 21.26 9.18
N GLN A 34 -6.56 22.07 10.06
CA GLN A 34 -5.17 21.92 10.48
C GLN A 34 -4.90 20.60 11.20
N LEU A 35 -5.81 20.13 12.06
CA LEU A 35 -5.68 18.82 12.71
C LEU A 35 -5.71 17.68 11.69
N ILE A 36 -6.58 17.76 10.69
CA ILE A 36 -6.67 16.76 9.63
C ILE A 36 -5.38 16.75 8.79
N GLN A 37 -4.84 17.92 8.44
CA GLN A 37 -3.56 18.01 7.73
C GLN A 37 -2.38 17.49 8.57
N LEU A 38 -2.34 17.83 9.86
CA LEU A 38 -1.29 17.36 10.79
C LEU A 38 -1.30 15.84 10.92
N THR A 39 -2.49 15.26 11.12
CA THR A 39 -2.63 13.81 11.18
C THR A 39 -2.34 13.14 9.84
N GLY A 40 -2.71 13.79 8.72
CA GLY A 40 -2.35 13.37 7.37
C GLY A 40 -0.84 13.29 7.16
N GLY A 41 -0.08 14.32 7.55
CA GLY A 41 1.38 14.30 7.50
C GLY A 41 2.00 13.17 8.34
N GLY A 42 1.44 12.91 9.53
CA GLY A 42 1.84 11.77 10.37
C GLY A 42 1.58 10.42 9.70
N THR A 43 0.43 10.26 9.06
CA THR A 43 0.06 9.04 8.32
C THR A 43 0.98 8.82 7.10
N ILE A 44 1.34 9.89 6.38
CA ILE A 44 2.32 9.84 5.29
C ILE A 44 3.68 9.37 5.81
N ALA A 45 4.17 9.95 6.90
CA ALA A 45 5.45 9.56 7.49
C ALA A 45 5.47 8.09 7.90
N LEU A 46 4.38 7.59 8.49
CA LEU A 46 4.22 6.18 8.83
C LEU A 46 4.19 5.29 7.58
N GLY A 47 3.47 5.71 6.53
CA GLY A 47 3.45 5.03 5.23
C GLY A 47 4.85 4.92 4.62
N ILE A 48 5.62 6.02 4.60
CA ILE A 48 7.01 6.04 4.13
C ILE A 48 7.88 5.09 4.96
N TYR A 49 7.77 5.15 6.29
CA TYR A 49 8.51 4.26 7.18
C TYR A 49 8.26 2.79 6.82
N PHE A 50 6.99 2.38 6.64
CA PHE A 50 6.68 1.01 6.25
C PHE A 50 7.20 0.65 4.86
N LEU A 51 7.10 1.55 3.87
CA LEU A 51 7.63 1.32 2.54
C LEU A 51 9.15 1.11 2.56
N LEU A 52 9.89 1.93 3.32
CA LEU A 52 11.33 1.79 3.51
C LEU A 52 11.68 0.50 4.27
N PHE A 53 10.92 0.18 5.31
CA PHE A 53 11.09 -1.05 6.09
C PHE A 53 10.91 -2.29 5.20
N ILE A 54 9.86 -2.31 4.38
CA ILE A 54 9.60 -3.38 3.42
C ILE A 54 10.73 -3.49 2.40
N ALA A 55 11.18 -2.38 1.83
CA ALA A 55 12.27 -2.38 0.86
C ALA A 55 13.57 -2.94 1.48
N ARG A 56 13.82 -2.61 2.75
CA ARG A 56 14.99 -3.11 3.48
C ARG A 56 14.92 -4.60 3.83
N HIS A 57 13.72 -5.13 4.07
CA HIS A 57 13.49 -6.51 4.50
C HIS A 57 12.87 -7.38 3.39
N GLU A 58 12.93 -6.95 2.13
CA GLU A 58 12.24 -7.59 1.01
C GLU A 58 12.60 -9.09 0.87
N ASP A 59 13.87 -9.44 1.07
CA ASP A 59 14.39 -10.81 0.96
C ASP A 59 13.82 -11.76 2.01
N GLU A 60 13.57 -11.28 3.23
CA GLU A 60 12.97 -12.05 4.31
C GLU A 60 11.47 -12.24 4.06
N PHE A 61 10.79 -11.20 3.59
CA PHE A 61 9.35 -11.27 3.28
C PHE A 61 9.04 -12.12 2.04
N SER A 62 9.86 -12.07 0.98
CA SER A 62 9.60 -12.85 -0.24
C SER A 62 9.68 -14.36 0.02
N LYS A 63 10.64 -14.78 0.86
CA LYS A 63 10.87 -16.21 1.18
C LYS A 63 9.84 -16.77 2.17
N VAL A 64 9.46 -16.01 3.19
CA VAL A 64 8.60 -16.50 4.28
C VAL A 64 7.12 -16.39 3.94
N TYR A 65 6.67 -15.27 3.34
CA TYR A 65 5.24 -15.05 3.08
C TYR A 65 4.73 -15.70 1.78
N SER A 66 5.56 -15.80 0.74
CA SER A 66 5.16 -16.43 -0.53
C SER A 66 4.85 -17.93 -0.37
N LYS A 67 5.34 -18.56 0.69
CA LYS A 67 5.29 -20.01 0.91
C LYS A 67 4.16 -20.48 1.84
N ALA A 68 3.52 -19.57 2.57
CA ALA A 68 2.55 -19.94 3.61
C ALA A 68 1.09 -19.76 3.18
N GLU A 69 0.80 -18.83 2.26
CA GLU A 69 -0.59 -18.38 2.02
C GLU A 69 -1.15 -18.78 0.65
N LYS A 70 -0.29 -19.17 -0.32
CA LYS A 70 -0.71 -19.35 -1.74
C LYS A 70 -0.13 -20.58 -2.43
N THR A 71 0.56 -21.43 -1.69
CA THR A 71 1.11 -22.68 -2.22
C THR A 71 0.05 -23.77 -2.16
N VAL A 72 -0.32 -24.30 -3.33
CA VAL A 72 -1.15 -25.50 -3.43
C VAL A 72 -0.21 -26.70 -3.50
N MET A 73 -0.56 -27.79 -2.82
CA MET A 73 0.21 -29.02 -2.86
C MET A 73 -0.16 -29.79 -4.12
N VAL A 74 0.70 -29.74 -5.14
CA VAL A 74 0.50 -30.39 -6.44
C VAL A 74 1.37 -31.65 -6.49
N THR A 75 0.80 -32.77 -6.93
CA THR A 75 1.57 -34.01 -7.12
C THR A 75 2.25 -33.95 -8.49
N ASN A 76 3.58 -34.03 -8.51
CA ASN A 76 4.37 -34.02 -9.75
C ASN A 76 4.12 -35.34 -10.53
N PRO A 77 3.57 -35.29 -11.75
CA PRO A 77 3.18 -36.49 -12.51
C PRO A 77 4.37 -37.35 -12.96
N GLY A 78 5.61 -36.82 -12.96
CA GLY A 78 6.82 -37.58 -13.33
C GLY A 78 7.53 -38.24 -12.15
N SER A 79 7.37 -37.74 -10.92
CA SER A 79 8.11 -38.22 -9.75
C SER A 79 7.23 -38.74 -8.61
N GLY A 80 5.92 -38.52 -8.67
CA GLY A 80 4.95 -38.86 -7.62
C GLY A 80 5.13 -38.05 -6.33
N LYS A 81 6.08 -37.11 -6.28
CA LYS A 81 6.35 -36.28 -5.10
C LYS A 81 5.38 -35.11 -5.06
N LYS A 82 4.95 -34.76 -3.84
CA LYS A 82 4.12 -33.59 -3.58
C LYS A 82 5.02 -32.35 -3.53
N GLU A 83 4.80 -31.41 -4.43
CA GLU A 83 5.50 -30.13 -4.50
C GLU A 83 4.53 -28.99 -4.17
N LEU A 84 5.06 -27.93 -3.57
CA LEU A 84 4.29 -26.73 -3.24
C LEU A 84 4.47 -25.72 -4.38
N VAL A 85 3.38 -25.39 -5.09
CA VAL A 85 3.39 -24.49 -6.25
C VAL A 85 2.51 -23.26 -5.96
N ASP A 86 3.01 -22.05 -6.24
CA ASP A 86 2.21 -20.81 -6.15
C ASP A 86 1.22 -20.75 -7.32
N ASP A 87 -0.08 -20.88 -7.03
CA ASP A 87 -1.16 -20.90 -8.02
C ASP A 87 -1.84 -19.53 -8.20
N SER A 88 -1.20 -18.45 -7.74
CA SER A 88 -1.83 -17.13 -7.81
C SER A 88 -1.63 -16.42 -9.16
N PRO A 89 -2.71 -15.92 -9.80
CA PRO A 89 -2.61 -15.24 -11.09
C PRO A 89 -1.76 -13.96 -11.00
N GLY A 90 -0.63 -13.95 -11.71
CA GLY A 90 0.32 -12.83 -11.70
C GLY A 90 -0.28 -11.51 -12.19
N ALA A 91 -1.18 -11.56 -13.17
CA ALA A 91 -1.86 -10.38 -13.72
C ALA A 91 -2.74 -9.66 -12.68
N ILE A 92 -3.45 -10.42 -11.84
CA ILE A 92 -4.28 -9.88 -10.77
C ILE A 92 -3.37 -9.19 -9.74
N LYS A 93 -2.24 -9.82 -9.35
CA LYS A 93 -1.27 -9.19 -8.44
C LYS A 93 -0.80 -7.82 -8.97
N ALA A 94 -0.48 -7.70 -10.25
CA ALA A 94 0.01 -6.46 -10.84
C ALA A 94 -1.03 -5.33 -10.84
N ALA A 95 -2.26 -5.60 -11.25
CA ALA A 95 -3.34 -4.60 -11.28
C ALA A 95 -3.63 -4.02 -9.88
N TRP A 96 -3.63 -4.87 -8.85
CA TRP A 96 -3.84 -4.47 -7.46
C TRP A 96 -2.72 -3.60 -6.88
N TYR A 97 -1.54 -3.54 -7.49
CA TYR A 97 -0.49 -2.58 -7.13
C TYR A 97 -0.55 -1.33 -7.99
N ALA A 98 -0.78 -1.48 -9.29
CA ALA A 98 -0.79 -0.36 -10.23
C ALA A 98 -1.86 0.69 -9.89
N VAL A 99 -3.08 0.26 -9.52
CA VAL A 99 -4.17 1.17 -9.17
C VAL A 99 -3.82 2.05 -7.97
N PRO A 100 -3.46 1.51 -6.79
CA PRO A 100 -3.15 2.35 -5.64
C PRO A 100 -1.88 3.18 -5.82
N VAL A 101 -0.88 2.70 -6.56
CA VAL A 101 0.30 3.52 -6.91
C VAL A 101 -0.10 4.70 -7.82
N GLY A 102 -0.94 4.46 -8.83
CA GLY A 102 -1.44 5.51 -9.72
C GLY A 102 -2.29 6.55 -8.97
N MET A 103 -3.21 6.11 -8.12
CA MET A 103 -4.02 6.99 -7.26
C MET A 103 -3.16 7.84 -6.32
N THR A 104 -2.14 7.23 -5.72
CA THR A 104 -1.16 7.92 -4.88
C THR A 104 -0.44 9.02 -5.67
N PHE A 105 0.03 8.70 -6.88
CA PHE A 105 0.71 9.66 -7.73
C PHE A 105 -0.20 10.84 -8.12
N ILE A 106 -1.44 10.54 -8.52
CA ILE A 106 -2.44 11.57 -8.84
C ILE A 106 -2.74 12.44 -7.63
N GLY A 107 -2.90 11.85 -6.44
CA GLY A 107 -3.17 12.58 -5.20
C GLY A 107 -2.01 13.52 -4.81
N LEU A 108 -0.77 13.08 -4.97
CA LEU A 108 0.41 13.93 -4.76
C LEU A 108 0.48 15.09 -5.77
N LEU A 109 0.12 14.85 -7.03
CA LEU A 109 0.05 15.92 -8.03
C LEU A 109 -1.06 16.92 -7.72
N ALA A 110 -2.22 16.44 -7.29
CA ALA A 110 -3.33 17.30 -6.87
C ALA A 110 -2.91 18.19 -5.70
N TRP A 111 -2.23 17.60 -4.70
CA TRP A 111 -1.70 18.32 -3.54
C TRP A 111 -0.57 19.31 -3.87
N LEU A 112 0.21 19.04 -4.92
CA LEU A 112 1.29 19.94 -5.36
C LEU A 112 0.74 21.22 -6.03
N VAL A 113 -0.48 21.14 -6.59
CA VAL A 113 -1.08 22.22 -7.40
C VAL A 113 -2.17 22.98 -6.63
N SER A 114 -2.56 22.51 -5.44
CA SER A 114 -3.42 23.24 -4.51
C SER A 114 -2.71 24.41 -3.83
#